data_AF-L0AVC7-F1
#
_entry.id   AF-L0AVC7-F1
#
_cell.length_a   1.000
_cell.length_b   1.000
_cell.length_c   1.000
_cell.angle_alpha   90.00
_cell.angle_beta   90.00
_cell.angle_gamma   90.00
#
_symmetry.space_group_name_H-M   'P 1'
#
loop_
_entity.id
_entity.type
_entity.pdbx_description
1 polymer ?
#
loop_
_entity_poly.entity_id
_entity_poly.type
_entity_poly.pdbx_seq_one_letter_code
_entity_poly.pdbx_strand_id
1 'polypeptide(L)'
;MSRDRGKNPQINLSEKPQSDGGAGSYESHGTAFTVTNGTGNLPEGFTKYIHTPNIKQITLDGYLQDGSKVRTGIPIENVTEVSAYYWDGQPDIPILLRIKQNKKRATEYYGRFSAKSWFSSKVENMEEQEALDHQNCYINGAIPIDLTNPTDIEQFKFGKEKSNCLKNAFIEPSNKSNLPPGATNYKVCAYQLTGGKRISRLTYDGQPTNIPPYTQYGPTLNIYYWKEEPSVPLIVEFKPTQGDSTWYENAGKNLHYTSWKQILQPDVLSFYNLRGELTDDFIIKLNEINCNLNDVLQIDIRNKPGEQYCHGKTNDGHAKKVSVKPEKVKISGFGAYKHYMKYFSGSNNFHVSGFTGYLTLRGFRELPFRNATGVIVF
;
A
#
# COMPACT_ATOMS: atom_id res chain seq x y z
N MET A 1 -36.13 -41.84 -0.75
CA MET A 1 -34.86 -42.22 -0.11
C MET A 1 -34.12 -40.96 0.33
N SER A 2 -34.27 -40.58 1.60
CA SER A 2 -33.39 -39.56 2.21
C SER A 2 -32.02 -40.21 2.32
N ARG A 3 -31.10 -39.93 1.39
CA ARG A 3 -29.69 -40.30 1.57
C ARG A 3 -29.24 -39.66 2.87
N ASP A 4 -28.49 -40.40 3.68
CA ASP A 4 -27.93 -40.09 5.01
C ASP A 4 -27.07 -38.79 4.98
N ARG A 5 -27.70 -37.65 4.67
CA ARG A 5 -27.13 -36.31 4.66
C ARG A 5 -26.98 -35.92 6.13
N GLY A 6 -25.74 -35.80 6.60
CA GLY A 6 -25.47 -35.30 7.95
C GLY A 6 -24.59 -36.17 8.84
N LYS A 7 -23.83 -37.12 8.30
CA LYS A 7 -22.79 -37.85 9.07
C LYS A 7 -21.37 -37.41 8.78
N ASN A 8 -21.13 -36.75 7.65
CA ASN A 8 -19.80 -36.27 7.30
C ASN A 8 -19.51 -34.93 7.98
N PRO A 9 -18.27 -34.69 8.43
CA PRO A 9 -17.90 -33.42 9.03
C PRO A 9 -18.00 -32.28 8.03
N GLN A 10 -18.36 -31.10 8.53
CA GLN A 10 -18.50 -29.86 7.76
C GLN A 10 -17.52 -28.82 8.29
N ILE A 11 -16.99 -27.99 7.39
CA ILE A 11 -16.07 -26.91 7.78
C ILE A 11 -16.88 -25.70 8.25
N ASN A 12 -16.53 -25.16 9.43
CA ASN A 12 -17.08 -23.90 9.91
C ASN A 12 -16.13 -22.75 9.58
N LEU A 13 -16.48 -21.93 8.59
CA LEU A 13 -15.65 -20.79 8.20
C LEU A 13 -15.73 -19.62 9.19
N SER A 14 -16.71 -19.58 10.11
CA SER A 14 -16.75 -18.54 11.14
C SER A 14 -15.69 -18.73 12.23
N GLU A 15 -15.11 -19.92 12.33
CA GLU A 15 -14.10 -20.23 13.32
C GLU A 15 -12.76 -19.64 12.91
N LYS A 16 -12.20 -18.81 13.79
CA LYS A 16 -10.92 -18.12 13.61
C LYS A 16 -10.02 -18.42 14.82
N PRO A 17 -8.70 -18.34 14.70
CA PRO A 17 -7.81 -18.42 15.86
C PRO A 17 -8.09 -17.30 16.88
N GLN A 18 -7.87 -17.56 18.16
CA GLN A 18 -8.19 -16.60 19.25
C GLN A 18 -7.28 -15.36 19.26
N SER A 19 -6.10 -15.45 18.65
CA SER A 19 -5.12 -14.38 18.58
C SER A 19 -4.20 -14.58 17.38
N ASP A 20 -3.44 -13.55 17.02
CA ASP A 20 -2.37 -13.68 16.02
C ASP A 20 -1.34 -14.72 16.48
N GLY A 21 -1.23 -15.80 15.72
CA GLY A 21 -0.36 -16.95 16.03
C GLY A 21 -0.97 -17.97 17.00
N GLY A 22 -2.21 -17.75 17.46
CA GLY A 22 -2.95 -18.72 18.25
C GLY A 22 -3.52 -19.87 17.42
N ALA A 23 -4.13 -20.84 18.11
CA ALA A 23 -4.94 -21.89 17.50
C ALA A 23 -6.35 -21.84 18.09
N GLY A 24 -7.36 -22.06 17.25
CA GLY A 24 -8.74 -22.34 17.65
C GLY A 24 -9.08 -23.81 17.45
N SER A 25 -10.20 -24.26 18.02
CA SER A 25 -10.74 -25.59 17.73
C SER A 25 -12.26 -25.58 17.74
N TYR A 26 -12.84 -26.48 16.95
CA TYR A 26 -14.28 -26.72 16.92
C TYR A 26 -14.54 -28.19 16.56
N GLU A 27 -15.76 -28.66 16.80
CA GLU A 27 -16.19 -30.02 16.45
C GLU A 27 -17.33 -29.97 15.44
N SER A 28 -17.28 -30.84 14.43
CA SER A 28 -18.35 -31.02 13.46
C SER A 28 -18.55 -32.51 13.19
N HIS A 29 -19.76 -33.01 13.47
CA HIS A 29 -20.14 -34.42 13.29
C HIS A 29 -19.11 -35.42 13.84
N GLY A 30 -18.66 -35.23 15.08
CA GLY A 30 -17.70 -36.14 15.74
C GLY A 30 -16.25 -35.98 15.30
N THR A 31 -15.94 -34.99 14.45
CA THR A 31 -14.57 -34.67 14.06
C THR A 31 -14.16 -33.33 14.66
N ALA A 32 -13.12 -33.35 15.49
CA ALA A 32 -12.48 -32.13 15.96
C ALA A 32 -11.57 -31.54 14.87
N PHE A 33 -11.60 -30.23 14.73
CA PHE A 33 -10.76 -29.44 13.84
C PHE A 33 -9.91 -28.48 14.67
N THR A 34 -8.67 -28.28 14.22
CA THR A 34 -7.80 -27.20 14.66
C THR A 34 -7.79 -26.12 13.59
N VAL A 35 -7.93 -24.86 13.99
CA VAL A 35 -7.86 -23.69 13.10
C VAL A 35 -6.63 -22.87 13.45
N THR A 36 -5.78 -22.59 12.46
CA THR A 36 -4.57 -21.77 12.64
C THR A 36 -4.48 -20.66 11.60
N ASN A 37 -3.70 -19.62 11.90
CA ASN A 37 -3.31 -18.63 10.90
C ASN A 37 -2.34 -19.26 9.90
N GLY A 38 -2.57 -19.02 8.61
CA GLY A 38 -1.69 -19.50 7.55
C GLY A 38 -0.47 -18.59 7.38
N THR A 39 0.72 -19.09 7.69
CA THR A 39 1.99 -18.33 7.65
C THR A 39 2.67 -18.35 6.27
N GLY A 40 1.91 -18.26 5.18
CA GLY A 40 2.46 -18.30 3.81
C GLY A 40 2.78 -16.93 3.24
N ASN A 41 3.40 -16.90 2.04
CA ASN A 41 3.60 -15.70 1.22
C ASN A 41 2.27 -15.18 0.66
N LEU A 42 1.35 -14.79 1.55
CA LEU A 42 0.10 -14.14 1.16
C LEU A 42 0.41 -12.73 0.68
N PRO A 43 -0.26 -12.25 -0.38
CA PRO A 43 -0.23 -10.84 -0.69
C PRO A 43 -0.72 -10.02 0.50
N GLU A 44 -0.11 -8.86 0.74
CA GLU A 44 -0.54 -7.91 1.76
C GLU A 44 -2.04 -7.59 1.60
N GLY A 45 -2.75 -7.45 2.72
CA GLY A 45 -4.18 -7.17 2.75
C GLY A 45 -5.08 -8.42 2.69
N PHE A 46 -4.52 -9.61 2.82
CA PHE A 46 -5.27 -10.86 2.88
C PHE A 46 -4.87 -11.72 4.07
N THR A 47 -5.88 -12.33 4.68
CA THR A 47 -5.73 -13.26 5.80
C THR A 47 -6.13 -14.67 5.37
N LYS A 48 -5.40 -15.68 5.85
CA LYS A 48 -5.69 -17.12 5.60
C LYS A 48 -5.88 -17.85 6.91
N TYR A 49 -6.99 -18.59 7.03
CA TYR A 49 -7.21 -19.55 8.11
C TYR A 49 -7.16 -20.97 7.59
N ILE A 50 -6.46 -21.85 8.30
CA ILE A 50 -6.23 -23.24 7.92
C ILE A 50 -6.99 -24.13 8.90
N HIS A 51 -8.00 -24.85 8.39
CA HIS A 51 -8.80 -25.82 9.11
C HIS A 51 -8.22 -27.23 8.88
N THR A 52 -7.67 -27.82 9.93
CA THR A 52 -7.05 -29.16 9.89
C THR A 52 -7.84 -30.12 10.77
N PRO A 53 -8.35 -31.25 10.24
CA PRO A 53 -8.99 -32.25 11.09
C PRO A 53 -7.94 -32.89 12.02
N ASN A 54 -8.32 -33.22 13.26
CA ASN A 54 -7.46 -33.89 14.24
C ASN A 54 -7.28 -35.40 13.95
N ILE A 55 -7.79 -35.86 12.80
CA ILE A 55 -7.56 -37.18 12.25
C ILE A 55 -6.85 -37.04 10.90
N LYS A 56 -6.20 -38.10 10.44
CA LYS A 56 -5.32 -38.06 9.25
C LYS A 56 -5.99 -37.47 8.00
N GLN A 57 -7.26 -37.80 7.76
CA GLN A 57 -8.03 -37.31 6.63
C GLN A 57 -9.52 -37.50 6.88
N ILE A 58 -10.33 -36.68 6.22
CA ILE A 58 -11.80 -36.72 6.28
C ILE A 58 -12.40 -36.82 4.87
N THR A 59 -13.71 -37.09 4.83
CA THR A 59 -14.52 -36.93 3.63
C THR A 59 -15.56 -35.85 3.88
N LEU A 60 -15.53 -34.78 3.09
CA LEU A 60 -16.55 -33.74 3.15
C LEU A 60 -17.74 -34.15 2.28
N ASP A 61 -18.97 -33.87 2.70
CA ASP A 61 -20.18 -34.11 1.87
C ASP A 61 -20.41 -33.05 0.78
N GLY A 62 -19.56 -32.03 0.73
CA GLY A 62 -19.65 -30.90 -0.20
C GLY A 62 -20.41 -29.69 0.36
N TYR A 63 -20.77 -29.69 1.64
CA TYR A 63 -21.41 -28.57 2.34
C TYR A 63 -20.50 -28.02 3.45
N LEU A 64 -20.64 -26.72 3.70
CA LEU A 64 -20.10 -26.03 4.87
C LEU A 64 -21.17 -25.98 5.98
N GLN A 65 -20.76 -25.67 7.21
CA GLN A 65 -21.66 -25.67 8.37
C GLN A 65 -22.77 -24.60 8.28
N ASP A 66 -22.54 -23.51 7.53
CA ASP A 66 -23.55 -22.49 7.23
C ASP A 66 -24.55 -22.92 6.12
N GLY A 67 -24.42 -24.15 5.61
CA GLY A 67 -25.23 -24.70 4.52
C GLY A 67 -24.76 -24.29 3.12
N SER A 68 -23.67 -23.53 3.00
CA SER A 68 -23.08 -23.17 1.71
C SER A 68 -22.54 -24.41 0.99
N LYS A 69 -22.65 -24.43 -0.34
CA LYS A 69 -22.28 -25.58 -1.17
C LYS A 69 -20.93 -25.37 -1.82
N VAL A 70 -20.00 -26.30 -1.60
CA VAL A 70 -18.72 -26.37 -2.32
C VAL A 70 -18.82 -27.28 -3.54
N ARG A 71 -19.54 -28.39 -3.39
CA ARG A 71 -19.77 -29.34 -4.49
C ARG A 71 -21.10 -30.05 -4.28
N THR A 72 -21.94 -30.10 -5.31
CA THR A 72 -23.27 -30.72 -5.17
C THR A 72 -23.19 -32.23 -5.43
N GLY A 73 -23.58 -33.02 -4.43
CA GLY A 73 -23.89 -34.45 -4.59
C GLY A 73 -22.69 -35.38 -4.74
N ILE A 74 -21.46 -34.86 -4.65
CA ILE A 74 -20.22 -35.65 -4.75
C ILE A 74 -19.34 -35.32 -3.54
N PRO A 75 -19.12 -36.28 -2.63
CA PRO A 75 -18.22 -36.10 -1.52
C PRO A 75 -16.79 -35.76 -1.98
N ILE A 76 -16.08 -34.98 -1.18
CA ILE A 76 -14.67 -34.65 -1.38
C ILE A 76 -13.86 -35.54 -0.43
N GLU A 77 -13.33 -36.63 -0.94
CA GLU A 77 -12.63 -37.66 -0.16
C GLU A 77 -11.17 -37.28 0.15
N ASN A 78 -10.61 -37.89 1.19
CA ASN A 78 -9.18 -37.78 1.53
C ASN A 78 -8.71 -36.33 1.78
N VAL A 79 -9.60 -35.47 2.28
CA VAL A 79 -9.28 -34.08 2.64
C VAL A 79 -8.42 -34.06 3.88
N THR A 80 -7.30 -33.35 3.81
CA THR A 80 -6.34 -33.22 4.93
C THR A 80 -6.31 -31.81 5.49
N GLU A 81 -6.76 -30.82 4.73
CA GLU A 81 -6.66 -29.39 5.07
C GLU A 81 -7.65 -28.61 4.20
N VAL A 82 -8.35 -27.65 4.81
CA VAL A 82 -9.15 -26.65 4.10
C VAL A 82 -8.64 -25.27 4.51
N SER A 83 -8.19 -24.47 3.55
CA SER A 83 -7.81 -23.07 3.80
C SER A 83 -8.89 -22.13 3.32
N ALA A 84 -9.22 -21.12 4.12
CA ALA A 84 -10.16 -20.06 3.79
C ALA A 84 -9.44 -18.71 3.79
N TYR A 85 -9.65 -17.94 2.74
CA TYR A 85 -8.97 -16.66 2.53
C TYR A 85 -9.98 -15.53 2.64
N TYR A 86 -9.54 -14.46 3.29
CA TYR A 86 -10.30 -13.26 3.61
C TYR A 86 -9.52 -12.05 3.10
N TRP A 87 -10.25 -11.01 2.70
CA TRP A 87 -9.65 -9.72 2.43
C TRP A 87 -9.77 -8.86 3.69
N ASP A 88 -8.69 -8.19 4.09
CA ASP A 88 -8.65 -7.46 5.36
C ASP A 88 -9.57 -6.23 5.36
N GLY A 89 -9.94 -5.73 4.17
CA GLY A 89 -10.98 -4.70 4.02
C GLY A 89 -12.41 -5.22 4.28
N GLN A 90 -12.61 -6.55 4.37
CA GLN A 90 -13.88 -7.20 4.67
C GLN A 90 -13.66 -8.57 5.34
N PRO A 91 -13.13 -8.61 6.57
CA PRO A 91 -12.53 -9.80 7.18
C PRO A 91 -13.53 -10.89 7.61
N ASP A 92 -14.83 -10.64 7.47
CA ASP A 92 -15.90 -11.59 7.83
C ASP A 92 -16.46 -12.34 6.62
N ILE A 93 -16.03 -11.98 5.41
CA ILE A 93 -16.49 -12.62 4.17
C ILE A 93 -15.33 -13.39 3.55
N PRO A 94 -15.32 -14.73 3.63
CA PRO A 94 -14.33 -15.51 2.91
C PRO A 94 -14.60 -15.37 1.41
N ILE A 95 -13.52 -15.26 0.64
CA ILE A 95 -13.55 -15.01 -0.81
C ILE A 95 -13.03 -16.19 -1.64
N LEU A 96 -12.15 -17.00 -1.06
CA LEU A 96 -11.51 -18.14 -1.72
C LEU A 96 -11.39 -19.29 -0.73
N LEU A 97 -11.57 -20.52 -1.22
CA LEU A 97 -11.24 -21.74 -0.49
C LEU A 97 -10.17 -22.52 -1.25
N ARG A 98 -9.30 -23.19 -0.50
CA ARG A 98 -8.35 -24.18 -1.01
C ARG A 98 -8.59 -25.50 -0.28
N ILE A 99 -8.81 -26.59 -1.02
CA ILE A 99 -9.02 -27.91 -0.43
C ILE A 99 -7.86 -28.83 -0.81
N LYS A 100 -7.10 -29.28 0.18
CA LYS A 100 -5.95 -30.17 -0.01
C LYS A 100 -6.36 -31.62 0.22
N GLN A 101 -5.99 -32.49 -0.72
CA GLN A 101 -6.30 -33.93 -0.67
C GLN A 101 -5.00 -34.77 -0.70
N ASN A 102 -4.92 -35.83 0.09
CA ASN A 102 -3.71 -36.65 0.31
C ASN A 102 -3.14 -37.37 -0.95
N LYS A 103 -3.85 -37.37 -2.09
CA LYS A 103 -3.47 -38.10 -3.31
C LYS A 103 -3.55 -37.30 -4.60
N LYS A 104 -4.01 -36.06 -4.56
CA LYS A 104 -4.05 -35.19 -5.74
C LYS A 104 -2.83 -34.28 -5.77
N ARG A 105 -2.17 -34.23 -6.91
CA ARG A 105 -1.03 -33.32 -7.15
C ARG A 105 -1.48 -31.88 -7.36
N ALA A 106 -2.63 -31.67 -8.00
CA ALA A 106 -3.19 -30.35 -8.22
C ALA A 106 -3.95 -29.88 -6.97
N THR A 107 -3.61 -28.68 -6.50
CA THR A 107 -4.41 -27.97 -5.51
C THR A 107 -5.70 -27.51 -6.18
N GLU A 108 -6.85 -27.72 -5.54
CA GLU A 108 -8.13 -27.21 -6.04
C GLU A 108 -8.55 -25.97 -5.24
N TYR A 109 -8.70 -24.86 -5.96
CA TYR A 109 -9.30 -23.64 -5.44
C TYR A 109 -10.79 -23.59 -5.78
N TYR A 110 -11.56 -22.97 -4.90
CA TYR A 110 -13.00 -22.75 -5.08
C TYR A 110 -13.30 -21.28 -4.81
N GLY A 111 -13.72 -20.56 -5.85
CA GLY A 111 -14.13 -19.17 -5.75
C GLY A 111 -15.58 -19.05 -5.27
N ARG A 112 -15.89 -18.00 -4.52
CA ARG A 112 -17.25 -17.75 -4.06
C ARG A 112 -18.09 -17.18 -5.21
N PHE A 113 -19.13 -17.91 -5.59
CA PHE A 113 -20.05 -17.47 -6.64
C PHE A 113 -21.25 -16.70 -6.10
N SER A 114 -21.76 -17.11 -4.94
CA SER A 114 -22.86 -16.44 -4.26
C SER A 114 -22.68 -16.53 -2.75
N ALA A 115 -23.60 -15.96 -1.98
CA ALA A 115 -23.59 -16.09 -0.53
C ALA A 115 -23.53 -17.55 -0.06
N LYS A 116 -24.09 -18.50 -0.83
CA LYS A 116 -24.26 -19.92 -0.46
C LYS A 116 -23.61 -20.92 -1.43
N SER A 117 -22.74 -20.49 -2.33
CA SER A 117 -22.18 -21.39 -3.36
C SER A 117 -20.75 -21.05 -3.75
N TRP A 118 -19.93 -22.09 -3.88
CA TRP A 118 -18.53 -22.05 -4.28
C TRP A 118 -18.32 -22.92 -5.51
N PHE A 119 -17.49 -22.47 -6.45
CA PHE A 119 -17.19 -23.20 -7.68
C PHE A 119 -15.71 -23.12 -8.03
N SER A 120 -15.14 -24.26 -8.42
CA SER A 120 -13.75 -24.33 -8.91
C SER A 120 -13.59 -23.69 -10.28
N SER A 121 -14.60 -23.80 -11.16
CA SER A 121 -14.59 -23.23 -12.52
C SER A 121 -14.44 -21.70 -12.57
N LYS A 122 -14.58 -21.01 -11.44
CA LYS A 122 -14.37 -19.56 -11.34
C LYS A 122 -12.91 -19.16 -11.16
N VAL A 123 -12.07 -20.08 -10.72
CA VAL A 123 -10.65 -19.87 -10.42
C VAL A 123 -9.81 -21.02 -10.95
N GLU A 124 -10.33 -21.73 -11.96
CA GLU A 124 -9.66 -22.87 -12.56
C GLU A 124 -8.40 -22.41 -13.28
N ASN A 125 -7.29 -23.11 -13.06
CA ASN A 125 -5.97 -22.77 -13.61
C ASN A 125 -5.39 -21.42 -13.16
N MET A 126 -5.98 -20.78 -12.15
CA MET A 126 -5.40 -19.59 -11.51
C MET A 126 -4.46 -19.99 -10.38
N GLU A 127 -3.34 -19.29 -10.28
CA GLU A 127 -2.47 -19.37 -9.10
C GLU A 127 -3.13 -18.70 -7.89
N GLU A 128 -2.62 -18.95 -6.68
CA GLU A 128 -3.23 -18.46 -5.42
C GLU A 128 -3.51 -16.95 -5.45
N GLN A 129 -2.51 -16.15 -5.83
CA GLN A 129 -2.63 -14.69 -5.88
C GLN A 129 -3.62 -14.22 -6.96
N GLU A 130 -3.61 -14.84 -8.15
CA GLU A 130 -4.55 -14.49 -9.22
C GLU A 130 -5.99 -14.82 -8.81
N ALA A 131 -6.20 -15.97 -8.18
CA ALA A 131 -7.50 -16.38 -7.66
C ALA A 131 -8.00 -15.41 -6.57
N LEU A 132 -7.12 -14.94 -5.68
CA LEU A 132 -7.43 -13.92 -4.68
C LEU A 132 -7.85 -12.59 -5.32
N ASP A 133 -7.08 -12.09 -6.27
CA ASP A 133 -7.39 -10.83 -6.96
C ASP A 133 -8.69 -10.92 -7.74
N HIS A 134 -8.90 -12.03 -8.44
CA HIS A 134 -10.12 -12.29 -9.17
C HIS A 134 -11.34 -12.31 -8.25
N GLN A 135 -11.29 -13.09 -7.15
CA GLN A 135 -12.40 -13.20 -6.22
C GLN A 135 -12.64 -11.91 -5.43
N ASN A 136 -11.60 -11.20 -5.03
CA ASN A 136 -11.74 -9.93 -4.32
C ASN A 136 -12.34 -8.84 -5.24
N CYS A 137 -11.94 -8.80 -6.51
CA CYS A 137 -12.56 -7.93 -7.49
C CYS A 137 -14.04 -8.29 -7.70
N TYR A 138 -14.37 -9.58 -7.78
CA TYR A 138 -15.73 -10.05 -8.05
C TYR A 138 -16.68 -9.80 -6.87
N ILE A 139 -16.26 -10.16 -5.66
CA ILE A 139 -17.11 -10.12 -4.46
C ILE A 139 -17.11 -8.73 -3.85
N ASN A 140 -15.92 -8.12 -3.75
CA ASN A 140 -15.72 -6.89 -3.01
C ASN A 140 -15.52 -5.68 -3.93
N GLY A 141 -15.38 -5.86 -5.24
CA GLY A 141 -15.05 -4.73 -6.13
C GLY A 141 -13.68 -4.14 -5.85
N ALA A 142 -12.79 -4.86 -5.15
CA ALA A 142 -11.46 -4.38 -4.77
C ALA A 142 -10.39 -4.89 -5.74
N ILE A 143 -9.52 -4.00 -6.23
CA ILE A 143 -8.48 -4.31 -7.21
C ILE A 143 -7.09 -3.93 -6.70
N PRO A 144 -6.02 -4.66 -7.07
CA PRO A 144 -4.67 -4.23 -6.79
C PRO A 144 -4.28 -3.06 -7.70
N ILE A 145 -3.41 -2.17 -7.21
CA ILE A 145 -2.83 -1.07 -7.98
C ILE A 145 -1.33 -1.01 -7.73
N ASP A 146 -0.54 -0.84 -8.78
CA ASP A 146 0.89 -0.54 -8.67
C ASP A 146 1.12 0.97 -8.77
N LEU A 147 1.85 1.54 -7.81
CA LEU A 147 2.12 2.96 -7.74
C LEU A 147 3.08 3.47 -8.84
N THR A 148 3.86 2.59 -9.47
CA THR A 148 4.74 2.93 -10.60
C THR A 148 3.93 3.17 -11.87
N ASN A 149 2.91 2.35 -12.12
CA ASN A 149 2.00 2.51 -13.26
C ASN A 149 0.54 2.20 -12.87
N PRO A 150 -0.16 3.14 -12.21
CA PRO A 150 -1.49 2.88 -11.66
C PRO A 150 -2.56 2.52 -12.69
N THR A 151 -2.37 2.91 -13.96
CA THR A 151 -3.31 2.60 -15.04
C THR A 151 -3.10 1.21 -15.65
N ASP A 152 -1.96 0.56 -15.39
CA ASP A 152 -1.66 -0.76 -15.93
C ASP A 152 -2.10 -1.86 -14.96
N ILE A 153 -3.31 -2.36 -15.18
CA ILE A 153 -3.86 -3.51 -14.45
C ILE A 153 -3.43 -4.84 -15.11
N GLU A 154 -2.88 -4.83 -16.33
CA GLU A 154 -2.44 -6.06 -17.00
C GLU A 154 -1.32 -6.75 -16.23
N GLN A 155 -0.49 -5.99 -15.51
CA GLN A 155 0.53 -6.57 -14.63
C GLN A 155 -0.06 -7.45 -13.52
N PHE A 156 -1.36 -7.37 -13.19
CA PHE A 156 -1.99 -8.27 -12.22
C PHE A 156 -2.75 -9.43 -12.88
N LYS A 157 -2.66 -9.54 -14.21
CA LYS A 157 -3.28 -10.59 -15.02
C LYS A 157 -2.21 -11.60 -15.44
N PHE A 158 -1.63 -12.28 -14.47
CA PHE A 158 -0.70 -13.39 -14.73
C PHE A 158 -1.48 -14.66 -15.08
N GLY A 159 -0.82 -15.67 -15.65
CA GLY A 159 -1.45 -16.98 -15.93
C GLY A 159 -2.08 -17.11 -17.32
N LYS A 160 -2.61 -18.31 -17.60
CA LYS A 160 -3.26 -18.63 -18.90
C LYS A 160 -4.68 -18.06 -18.98
N GLU A 161 -5.37 -17.98 -17.85
CA GLU A 161 -6.79 -17.64 -17.75
C GLU A 161 -7.00 -16.27 -17.13
N LYS A 162 -6.87 -15.20 -17.93
CA LYS A 162 -6.99 -13.83 -17.42
C LYS A 162 -8.31 -13.58 -16.67
N SER A 163 -8.21 -13.12 -15.42
CA SER A 163 -9.33 -12.63 -14.59
C SER A 163 -10.30 -11.73 -15.37
N ASN A 164 -11.56 -12.17 -15.53
CA ASN A 164 -12.58 -11.39 -16.23
C ASN A 164 -13.01 -10.12 -15.46
N CYS A 165 -12.92 -10.11 -14.14
CA CYS A 165 -13.28 -8.96 -13.33
C CYS A 165 -12.27 -7.83 -13.51
N LEU A 166 -10.97 -8.17 -13.49
CA LEU A 166 -9.89 -7.21 -13.72
C LEU A 166 -9.84 -6.70 -15.17
N LYS A 167 -10.41 -7.43 -16.14
CA LYS A 167 -10.58 -6.94 -17.53
C LYS A 167 -11.47 -5.71 -17.63
N ASN A 168 -12.44 -5.58 -16.72
CA ASN A 168 -13.42 -4.49 -16.72
C ASN A 168 -13.12 -3.44 -15.65
N ALA A 169 -11.97 -3.55 -14.97
CA ALA A 169 -11.51 -2.52 -14.06
C ALA A 169 -10.80 -1.43 -14.86
N PHE A 170 -11.15 -0.17 -14.59
CA PHE A 170 -10.55 0.98 -15.25
C PHE A 170 -10.08 1.97 -14.19
N ILE A 171 -8.86 2.46 -14.40
CA ILE A 171 -8.26 3.52 -13.60
C ILE A 171 -7.91 4.60 -14.61
N GLU A 172 -8.52 5.77 -14.45
CA GLU A 172 -8.41 6.86 -15.42
C GLU A 172 -7.55 7.98 -14.85
N PRO A 173 -6.60 8.54 -15.61
CA PRO A 173 -5.96 9.78 -15.24
C PRO A 173 -7.00 10.89 -15.00
N SER A 174 -6.85 11.62 -13.91
CA SER A 174 -7.75 12.67 -13.47
C SER A 174 -7.02 14.02 -13.48
N ASN A 175 -7.67 15.06 -13.98
CA ASN A 175 -7.12 16.43 -13.98
C ASN A 175 -7.53 17.22 -12.72
N LYS A 176 -8.13 16.57 -11.72
CA LYS A 176 -8.76 17.24 -10.57
C LYS A 176 -7.80 17.67 -9.46
N SER A 177 -6.51 17.34 -9.57
CA SER A 177 -5.55 17.66 -8.52
C SER A 177 -4.69 18.86 -8.91
N ASN A 178 -4.76 19.90 -8.08
CA ASN A 178 -3.96 21.11 -8.23
C ASN A 178 -3.00 21.21 -7.04
N LEU A 179 -1.72 21.40 -7.35
CA LEU A 179 -0.73 21.76 -6.36
C LEU A 179 -0.86 23.23 -5.97
N PRO A 180 -0.52 23.61 -4.74
CA PRO A 180 -0.48 25.02 -4.35
C PRO A 180 0.57 25.78 -5.18
N PRO A 181 0.40 27.10 -5.44
CA PRO A 181 1.29 27.86 -6.34
C PRO A 181 2.79 27.79 -6.00
N GLY A 182 3.15 27.58 -4.73
CA GLY A 182 4.55 27.46 -4.29
C GLY A 182 5.20 26.09 -4.55
N ALA A 183 4.43 25.06 -4.92
CA ALA A 183 4.94 23.69 -5.10
C ALA A 183 5.51 23.45 -6.51
N THR A 184 6.22 24.42 -7.08
CA THR A 184 6.69 24.40 -8.48
C THR A 184 7.64 23.25 -8.80
N ASN A 185 8.32 22.69 -7.80
CA ASN A 185 9.27 21.58 -7.93
C ASN A 185 8.60 20.20 -7.86
N TYR A 186 7.29 20.15 -7.61
CA TYR A 186 6.54 18.91 -7.43
C TYR A 186 5.53 18.71 -8.55
N LYS A 187 5.19 17.45 -8.79
CA LYS A 187 4.09 17.07 -9.67
C LYS A 187 3.13 16.17 -8.90
N VAL A 188 1.86 16.20 -9.28
CA VAL A 188 0.86 15.26 -8.79
C VAL A 188 0.29 14.50 -9.98
N CYS A 189 0.22 13.18 -9.86
CA CYS A 189 -0.51 12.33 -10.79
C CYS A 189 -1.77 11.86 -10.06
N ALA A 190 -2.95 12.23 -10.58
CA ALA A 190 -4.22 11.84 -10.00
C ALA A 190 -4.88 10.76 -10.86
N TYR A 191 -5.45 9.75 -10.20
CA TYR A 191 -6.10 8.63 -10.85
C TYR A 191 -7.47 8.40 -10.23
N GLN A 192 -8.52 8.46 -11.04
CA GLN A 192 -9.88 8.17 -10.60
C GLN A 192 -10.14 6.67 -10.77
N LEU A 193 -10.53 6.00 -9.69
CA LEU A 193 -11.09 4.67 -9.77
C LEU A 193 -12.54 4.77 -10.22
N THR A 194 -12.87 4.24 -11.40
CA THR A 194 -14.23 4.27 -11.95
C THR A 194 -14.97 2.96 -11.65
N GLY A 195 -16.28 2.93 -11.90
CA GLY A 195 -17.09 1.71 -11.75
C GLY A 195 -17.27 1.22 -10.31
N GLY A 196 -17.14 2.12 -9.31
CA GLY A 196 -17.32 1.78 -7.90
C GLY A 196 -16.32 0.74 -7.43
N LYS A 197 -15.04 0.89 -7.79
CA LYS A 197 -13.97 0.01 -7.33
C LYS A 197 -13.33 0.49 -6.02
N ARG A 198 -12.77 -0.44 -5.27
CA ARG A 198 -11.96 -0.26 -4.06
C ARG A 198 -10.51 -0.68 -4.34
N ILE A 199 -9.58 -0.42 -3.43
CA ILE A 199 -8.18 -0.83 -3.59
C ILE A 199 -7.89 -1.99 -2.65
N SER A 200 -7.58 -3.17 -3.20
CA SER A 200 -7.31 -4.36 -2.38
C SER A 200 -5.94 -4.32 -1.72
N ARG A 201 -4.92 -3.84 -2.44
CA ARG A 201 -3.55 -3.64 -1.98
C ARG A 201 -2.81 -2.69 -2.92
N LEU A 202 -1.69 -2.17 -2.45
CA LEU A 202 -0.78 -1.37 -3.25
C LEU A 202 0.57 -2.04 -3.39
N THR A 203 1.09 -2.02 -4.60
CA THR A 203 2.46 -2.43 -4.92
C THR A 203 3.25 -1.24 -5.44
N TYR A 204 4.57 -1.36 -5.44
CA TYR A 204 5.47 -0.44 -6.11
C TYR A 204 6.54 -1.26 -6.81
N ASP A 205 6.66 -1.10 -8.13
CA ASP A 205 7.55 -1.91 -8.97
C ASP A 205 7.29 -3.42 -8.78
N GLY A 206 6.01 -3.79 -8.69
CA GLY A 206 5.55 -5.15 -8.45
C GLY A 206 5.75 -5.68 -7.02
N GLN A 207 6.42 -4.93 -6.14
CA GLN A 207 6.66 -5.33 -4.75
C GLN A 207 5.54 -4.85 -3.83
N PRO A 208 5.09 -5.67 -2.86
CA PRO A 208 4.04 -5.27 -1.93
C PRO A 208 4.50 -4.09 -1.06
N THR A 209 3.60 -3.12 -0.86
CA THR A 209 3.76 -2.07 0.16
C THR A 209 3.09 -2.49 1.47
N ASN A 210 3.36 -1.77 2.55
CA ASN A 210 2.64 -1.91 3.82
C ASN A 210 1.44 -0.95 3.97
N ILE A 211 0.97 -0.32 2.88
CA ILE A 211 -0.25 0.48 2.94
C ILE A 211 -1.46 -0.48 3.03
N PRO A 212 -2.33 -0.34 4.04
CA PRO A 212 -3.47 -1.23 4.20
C PRO A 212 -4.47 -1.08 3.03
N PRO A 213 -5.35 -2.07 2.82
CA PRO A 213 -6.42 -1.96 1.83
C PRO A 213 -7.28 -0.71 2.04
N TYR A 214 -7.68 -0.06 0.94
CA TYR A 214 -8.56 1.10 1.01
C TYR A 214 -10.00 0.71 0.66
N THR A 215 -10.89 0.85 1.64
CA THR A 215 -12.22 0.24 1.63
C THR A 215 -13.34 1.14 1.09
N GLN A 216 -13.07 2.42 0.82
CA GLN A 216 -14.09 3.29 0.24
C GLN A 216 -14.17 3.14 -1.28
N TYR A 217 -15.36 3.35 -1.82
CA TYR A 217 -15.65 3.18 -3.24
C TYR A 217 -15.28 4.42 -4.07
N GLY A 218 -14.64 4.18 -5.22
CA GLY A 218 -14.30 5.20 -6.21
C GLY A 218 -13.43 6.35 -5.69
N PRO A 219 -12.36 6.12 -4.91
CA PRO A 219 -11.47 7.20 -4.53
C PRO A 219 -10.75 7.79 -5.75
N THR A 220 -10.33 9.04 -5.62
CA THR A 220 -9.21 9.57 -6.40
C THR A 220 -7.91 9.24 -5.65
N LEU A 221 -7.01 8.52 -6.31
CA LEU A 221 -5.65 8.26 -5.86
C LEU A 221 -4.74 9.39 -6.37
N ASN A 222 -4.23 10.24 -5.48
CA ASN A 222 -3.22 11.24 -5.84
C ASN A 222 -1.84 10.75 -5.41
N ILE A 223 -0.88 10.78 -6.33
CA ILE A 223 0.52 10.41 -6.06
C ILE A 223 1.40 11.61 -6.34
N TYR A 224 2.15 12.03 -5.33
CA TYR A 224 2.97 13.23 -5.37
C TYR A 224 4.43 12.86 -5.55
N TYR A 225 5.09 13.52 -6.50
CA TYR A 225 6.49 13.25 -6.85
C TYR A 225 7.30 14.54 -6.87
N TRP A 226 8.59 14.40 -6.67
CA TRP A 226 9.55 15.43 -7.07
C TRP A 226 9.75 15.39 -8.58
N LYS A 227 9.72 16.55 -9.26
CA LYS A 227 9.81 16.60 -10.73
C LYS A 227 11.12 16.03 -11.28
N GLU A 228 12.20 16.15 -10.53
CA GLU A 228 13.54 15.72 -10.97
C GLU A 228 13.80 14.24 -10.76
N GLU A 229 13.05 13.59 -9.87
CA GLU A 229 13.09 12.15 -9.64
C GLU A 229 11.64 11.60 -9.65
N PRO A 230 11.01 11.57 -10.83
CA PRO A 230 9.59 11.24 -10.96
C PRO A 230 9.30 9.76 -10.71
N SER A 231 10.32 8.93 -10.51
CA SER A 231 10.17 7.50 -10.23
C SER A 231 9.81 7.24 -8.76
N VAL A 232 10.27 8.09 -7.83
CA VAL A 232 10.09 7.90 -6.39
C VAL A 232 8.89 8.73 -5.88
N PRO A 233 7.76 8.09 -5.54
CA PRO A 233 6.63 8.80 -4.95
C PRO A 233 6.97 9.24 -3.53
N LEU A 234 6.59 10.46 -3.18
CA LEU A 234 6.82 11.05 -1.86
C LEU A 234 5.61 10.82 -0.94
N ILE A 235 4.42 11.14 -1.44
CA ILE A 235 3.15 11.05 -0.71
C ILE A 235 2.13 10.37 -1.60
N VAL A 236 1.26 9.57 -0.97
CA VAL A 236 0.03 9.05 -1.57
C VAL A 236 -1.17 9.56 -0.78
N GLU A 237 -2.20 10.01 -1.49
CA GLU A 237 -3.50 10.41 -0.94
C GLU A 237 -4.61 9.54 -1.53
N PHE A 238 -5.47 9.02 -0.66
CA PHE A 238 -6.76 8.48 -1.04
C PHE A 238 -7.83 9.52 -0.72
N LYS A 239 -8.28 10.23 -1.75
CA LYS A 239 -9.33 11.24 -1.65
C LYS A 239 -10.68 10.59 -1.95
N PRO A 240 -11.56 10.41 -0.96
CA PRO A 240 -12.86 9.81 -1.20
C PRO A 240 -13.80 10.76 -1.96
N THR A 241 -14.92 10.23 -2.44
CA THR A 241 -15.99 11.07 -3.00
C THR A 241 -16.65 11.93 -1.92
N GLN A 242 -16.69 11.43 -0.68
CA GLN A 242 -17.23 12.11 0.49
C GLN A 242 -16.36 11.80 1.72
N GLY A 243 -16.16 12.79 2.58
CA GLY A 243 -15.35 12.65 3.80
C GLY A 243 -13.89 13.05 3.62
N ASP A 244 -13.07 12.73 4.62
CA ASP A 244 -11.69 13.16 4.70
C ASP A 244 -10.74 12.23 3.93
N SER A 245 -9.67 12.83 3.39
CA SER A 245 -8.61 12.09 2.72
C SER A 245 -7.73 11.30 3.69
N THR A 246 -7.26 10.13 3.26
CA THR A 246 -6.22 9.36 3.96
C THR A 246 -4.88 9.56 3.28
N TRP A 247 -3.83 9.80 4.06
CA TRP A 247 -2.51 10.17 3.55
C TRP A 247 -1.41 9.22 4.04
N TYR A 248 -0.46 8.92 3.18
CA TYR A 248 0.72 8.12 3.50
C TYR A 248 1.98 8.79 2.95
N GLU A 249 3.02 8.89 3.77
CA GLU A 249 4.36 9.31 3.37
C GLU A 249 5.23 8.09 3.10
N ASN A 250 6.05 8.16 2.05
CA ASN A 250 7.05 7.17 1.78
C ASN A 250 8.18 7.28 2.82
N ALA A 251 8.39 6.20 3.56
CA ALA A 251 9.40 6.07 4.61
C ALA A 251 10.56 5.14 4.19
N GLY A 252 10.51 4.57 2.98
CA GLY A 252 11.49 3.63 2.47
C GLY A 252 12.76 4.32 2.00
N LYS A 253 13.91 3.90 2.54
CA LYS A 253 15.24 4.20 1.98
C LYS A 253 15.86 3.02 1.24
N ASN A 254 15.14 1.89 1.20
CA ASN A 254 15.54 0.72 0.46
C ASN A 254 15.25 0.94 -1.05
N LEU A 255 15.90 0.13 -1.89
CA LEU A 255 15.80 0.22 -3.35
C LEU A 255 14.34 0.19 -3.87
N HIS A 256 13.43 -0.40 -3.09
CA HIS A 256 12.06 -0.69 -3.51
C HIS A 256 11.01 0.28 -2.95
N TYR A 257 11.34 1.23 -2.06
CA TYR A 257 10.38 2.25 -1.59
C TYR A 257 9.00 1.69 -1.12
N THR A 258 9.01 0.49 -0.52
CA THR A 258 7.78 -0.23 -0.12
C THR A 258 7.33 0.04 1.30
N SER A 259 8.10 0.84 2.06
CA SER A 259 7.77 1.22 3.43
C SER A 259 7.08 2.57 3.45
N TRP A 260 5.88 2.60 3.99
CA TRP A 260 5.00 3.75 4.05
C TRP A 260 4.52 3.95 5.48
N LYS A 261 4.30 5.21 5.83
CA LYS A 261 3.77 5.60 7.13
C LYS A 261 2.54 6.46 6.93
N GLN A 262 1.47 6.15 7.65
CA GLN A 262 0.27 6.98 7.61
C GLN A 262 0.58 8.35 8.22
N ILE A 263 0.18 9.41 7.53
CA ILE A 263 0.23 10.78 8.07
C ILE A 263 -1.05 10.98 8.88
N LEU A 264 -0.90 11.34 10.15
CA LEU A 264 -2.00 11.50 11.10
C LEU A 264 -2.16 12.98 11.48
N GLN A 265 -3.19 13.27 12.28
CA GLN A 265 -3.36 14.60 12.86
C GLN A 265 -2.19 14.95 13.83
N PRO A 266 -1.84 16.24 13.98
CA PRO A 266 -2.54 17.40 13.42
C PRO A 266 -2.20 17.72 11.96
N ASP A 267 -1.13 17.14 11.39
CA ASP A 267 -0.58 17.53 10.08
C ASP A 267 -1.64 17.52 8.97
N VAL A 268 -2.46 16.47 8.90
CA VAL A 268 -3.49 16.32 7.84
C VAL A 268 -4.52 17.45 7.86
N LEU A 269 -4.82 18.03 9.02
CA LEU A 269 -5.83 19.10 9.15
C LEU A 269 -5.39 20.39 8.47
N SER A 270 -4.08 20.63 8.37
CA SER A 270 -3.58 21.87 7.78
C SER A 270 -3.29 21.76 6.29
N PHE A 271 -3.33 20.55 5.71
CA PHE A 271 -3.08 20.34 4.27
C PHE A 271 -4.14 20.98 3.38
N TYR A 272 -5.40 21.05 3.83
CA TYR A 272 -6.47 21.69 3.09
C TYR A 272 -6.98 22.93 3.81
N ASN A 273 -7.24 24.01 3.06
CA ASN A 273 -7.98 25.15 3.58
C ASN A 273 -9.49 24.88 3.57
N LEU A 274 -10.30 25.83 4.07
CA LEU A 274 -11.76 25.74 4.10
C LEU A 274 -12.42 25.61 2.71
N ARG A 275 -11.68 25.86 1.62
CA ARG A 275 -12.13 25.69 0.23
C ARG A 275 -11.75 24.34 -0.36
N GLY A 276 -11.06 23.49 0.41
CA GLY A 276 -10.55 22.20 -0.07
C GLY A 276 -9.34 22.33 -1.01
N GLU A 277 -8.62 23.44 -0.95
CA GLU A 277 -7.38 23.66 -1.71
C GLU A 277 -6.17 23.30 -0.84
N LEU A 278 -5.13 22.73 -1.46
CA LEU A 278 -3.88 22.42 -0.75
C LEU A 278 -3.18 23.71 -0.28
N THR A 279 -2.57 23.67 0.90
CA THR A 279 -1.94 24.82 1.56
C THR A 279 -0.41 24.79 1.47
N ASP A 280 0.23 25.83 2.01
CA ASP A 280 1.69 25.87 2.17
C ASP A 280 2.23 24.81 3.13
N ASP A 281 1.44 24.39 4.13
CA ASP A 281 1.83 23.32 5.07
C ASP A 281 2.03 21.99 4.35
N PHE A 282 1.22 21.72 3.32
CA PHE A 282 1.42 20.57 2.45
C PHE A 282 2.77 20.65 1.68
N ILE A 283 3.18 21.85 1.26
CA ILE A 283 4.48 22.05 0.60
C ILE A 283 5.62 21.78 1.58
N ILE A 284 5.48 22.25 2.83
CA ILE A 284 6.45 21.98 3.90
C ILE A 284 6.59 20.46 4.06
N LYS A 285 5.48 19.72 4.10
CA LYS A 285 5.52 18.25 4.19
C LYS A 285 6.20 17.58 3.00
N LEU A 286 5.92 18.04 1.78
CA LEU A 286 6.62 17.54 0.58
C LEU A 286 8.13 17.81 0.65
N ASN A 287 8.54 19.00 1.08
CA ASN A 287 9.95 19.33 1.29
C ASN A 287 10.60 18.46 2.37
N GLU A 288 9.83 18.08 3.40
CA GLU A 288 10.29 17.20 4.46
C GLU A 288 10.63 15.80 3.95
N ILE A 289 9.69 15.20 3.23
CA ILE A 289 9.83 13.86 2.70
C ILE A 289 10.89 13.83 1.59
N ASN A 290 10.92 14.83 0.72
CA ASN A 290 11.92 14.95 -0.34
C ASN A 290 13.34 15.14 0.22
N CYS A 291 13.48 15.89 1.32
CA CYS A 291 14.73 15.98 2.07
C CYS A 291 15.14 14.61 2.61
N ASN A 292 14.20 13.84 3.18
CA ASN A 292 14.47 12.54 3.76
C ASN A 292 14.88 11.46 2.74
N LEU A 293 14.18 11.40 1.61
CA LEU A 293 14.33 10.36 0.60
C LEU A 293 15.41 10.69 -0.42
N ASN A 294 15.43 11.92 -0.92
CA ASN A 294 16.26 12.31 -2.06
C ASN A 294 17.39 13.28 -1.68
N ASP A 295 17.62 13.53 -0.38
CA ASP A 295 18.62 14.48 0.11
C ASP A 295 18.49 15.88 -0.56
N VAL A 296 17.26 16.30 -0.81
CA VAL A 296 16.91 17.60 -1.41
C VAL A 296 16.68 18.63 -0.31
N LEU A 297 17.51 19.67 -0.29
CA LEU A 297 17.54 20.68 0.75
C LEU A 297 17.15 22.06 0.22
N GLN A 298 16.68 22.92 1.13
CA GLN A 298 16.54 24.35 0.88
C GLN A 298 17.55 25.09 1.76
N ILE A 299 18.36 25.97 1.19
CA ILE A 299 19.39 26.69 1.94
C ILE A 299 18.79 27.97 2.54
N ASP A 300 18.59 27.99 3.86
CA ASP A 300 18.25 29.22 4.57
C ASP A 300 19.51 30.03 4.88
N ILE A 301 19.70 31.11 4.13
CA ILE A 301 20.88 31.98 4.15
C ILE A 301 21.01 32.81 5.43
N ARG A 302 20.03 32.77 6.33
CA ARG A 302 20.06 33.49 7.62
C ARG A 302 20.82 32.71 8.70
N ASN A 303 21.02 31.41 8.50
CA ASN A 303 21.63 30.56 9.52
C ASN A 303 23.10 30.93 9.74
N LYS A 304 23.49 30.97 11.00
CA LYS A 304 24.83 31.37 11.46
C LYS A 304 25.71 30.15 11.74
N PRO A 305 27.04 30.33 11.78
CA PRO A 305 27.97 29.29 12.22
C PRO A 305 27.52 28.59 13.51
N GLY A 306 27.53 27.26 13.50
CA GLY A 306 27.10 26.42 14.62
C GLY A 306 25.62 26.02 14.57
N GLU A 307 24.81 26.65 13.73
CA GLU A 307 23.40 26.29 13.55
C GLU A 307 23.23 25.07 12.63
N GLN A 308 22.11 24.37 12.82
CA GLN A 308 21.70 23.20 12.05
C GLN A 308 20.24 23.33 11.63
N TYR A 309 19.92 22.91 10.41
CA TYR A 309 18.57 23.00 9.84
C TYR A 309 18.36 22.02 8.66
N CYS A 310 17.17 21.99 8.06
CA CYS A 310 16.87 21.29 6.80
C CYS A 310 16.04 22.14 5.84
N HIS A 311 14.88 22.59 6.33
CA HIS A 311 13.89 23.39 5.62
C HIS A 311 13.21 24.34 6.61
N GLY A 312 13.16 25.64 6.32
CA GLY A 312 12.34 26.60 7.07
C GLY A 312 12.60 26.72 8.59
N LYS A 313 11.68 27.41 9.28
CA LYS A 313 11.81 27.88 10.67
C LYS A 313 11.29 26.91 11.74
N THR A 314 10.81 25.72 11.39
CA THR A 314 10.07 24.86 12.33
C THR A 314 10.93 23.73 12.92
N ASN A 315 10.77 23.51 14.23
CA ASN A 315 11.27 22.34 14.94
C ASN A 315 10.23 21.21 14.81
N ASP A 316 10.01 20.71 13.61
CA ASP A 316 9.04 19.65 13.27
C ASP A 316 9.49 18.24 13.67
N GLY A 317 10.58 18.10 14.42
CA GLY A 317 11.15 16.80 14.80
C GLY A 317 11.92 16.12 13.66
N HIS A 318 12.04 16.77 12.49
CA HIS A 318 12.85 16.29 11.39
C HIS A 318 14.34 16.39 11.70
N ALA A 319 15.12 15.40 11.25
CA ALA A 319 16.57 15.38 11.45
C ALA A 319 17.23 16.54 10.69
N LYS A 320 17.91 17.43 11.42
CA LYS A 320 18.65 18.56 10.83
C LYS A 320 19.88 18.06 10.07
N LYS A 321 19.83 18.09 8.74
CA LYS A 321 20.87 17.57 7.84
C LYS A 321 21.88 18.63 7.41
N VAL A 322 21.54 19.92 7.45
CA VAL A 322 22.46 21.01 7.09
C VAL A 322 23.16 21.53 8.34
N SER A 323 24.46 21.76 8.24
CA SER A 323 25.28 22.46 9.24
C SER A 323 25.96 23.66 8.61
N VAL A 324 26.16 24.71 9.41
CA VAL A 324 26.83 25.94 8.97
C VAL A 324 28.15 26.12 9.71
N LYS A 325 29.21 26.44 8.97
CA LYS A 325 30.52 26.79 9.55
C LYS A 325 31.13 28.01 8.87
N PRO A 326 32.05 28.73 9.55
CA PRO A 326 32.80 29.79 8.90
C PRO A 326 33.65 29.24 7.77
N GLU A 327 33.76 29.99 6.68
CA GLU A 327 34.62 29.65 5.53
C GLU A 327 35.79 30.64 5.43
N LYS A 328 36.97 30.17 4.98
CA LYS A 328 38.19 30.98 4.94
C LYS A 328 38.22 31.98 3.78
N VAL A 329 37.28 31.89 2.85
CA VAL A 329 37.19 32.81 1.71
C VAL A 329 36.85 34.20 2.21
N LYS A 330 37.67 35.19 1.85
CA LYS A 330 37.48 36.59 2.25
C LYS A 330 37.03 37.41 1.05
N ILE A 331 35.83 38.00 1.15
CA ILE A 331 35.41 39.10 0.31
C ILE A 331 35.38 40.35 1.20
N SER A 332 35.99 41.45 0.76
CA SER A 332 36.09 42.66 1.57
C SER A 332 34.70 43.14 1.99
N GLY A 333 34.48 43.27 3.30
CA GLY A 333 33.19 43.69 3.88
C GLY A 333 32.17 42.58 4.13
N PHE A 334 32.46 41.32 3.77
CA PHE A 334 31.51 40.21 3.88
C PHE A 334 32.08 39.02 4.66
N GLY A 335 31.23 38.35 5.43
CA GLY A 335 31.56 37.12 6.14
C GLY A 335 31.13 35.91 5.32
N ALA A 336 32.01 34.93 5.12
CA ALA A 336 31.68 33.73 4.36
C ALA A 336 31.24 32.58 5.27
N TYR A 337 30.11 31.97 4.97
CA TYR A 337 29.57 30.82 5.68
C TYR A 337 29.32 29.66 4.73
N LYS A 338 29.89 28.50 5.04
CA LYS A 338 29.65 27.27 4.30
C LYS A 338 28.51 26.49 4.93
N HIS A 339 27.47 26.28 4.16
CA HIS A 339 26.37 25.37 4.43
C HIS A 339 26.71 24.02 3.80
N TYR A 340 26.70 22.95 4.58
CA TYR A 340 27.06 21.62 4.10
C TYR A 340 26.19 20.56 4.76
N MET A 341 26.00 19.44 4.08
CA MET A 341 25.28 18.30 4.64
C MET A 341 26.15 17.61 5.68
N LYS A 342 25.60 17.38 6.87
CA LYS A 342 26.21 16.54 7.91
C LYS A 342 26.15 15.08 7.45
N TYR A 343 27.25 14.36 7.66
CA TYR A 343 27.41 12.97 7.21
C TYR A 343 26.35 12.08 7.87
N PHE A 344 25.21 11.88 7.20
CA PHE A 344 24.10 11.05 7.68
C PHE A 344 23.81 9.85 6.77
N SER A 345 24.19 9.91 5.49
CA SER A 345 23.75 8.95 4.46
C SER A 345 24.89 8.23 3.73
N GLY A 346 26.13 8.31 4.22
CA GLY A 346 27.29 7.79 3.48
C GLY A 346 27.71 8.64 2.27
N SER A 347 26.98 9.72 1.99
CA SER A 347 27.27 10.72 0.96
C SER A 347 27.41 12.10 1.60
N ASN A 348 28.30 12.92 1.04
CA ASN A 348 28.45 14.35 1.36
C ASN A 348 27.74 15.27 0.35
N ASN A 349 27.09 14.66 -0.65
CA ASN A 349 26.43 15.37 -1.73
C ASN A 349 24.94 15.51 -1.43
N PHE A 350 24.37 16.64 -1.82
CA PHE A 350 22.94 16.92 -1.69
C PHE A 350 22.43 17.75 -2.86
N HIS A 351 21.10 17.81 -3.02
CA HIS A 351 20.47 18.68 -4.01
C HIS A 351 19.98 19.96 -3.36
N VAL A 352 20.10 21.11 -4.03
CA VAL A 352 19.56 22.39 -3.55
C VAL A 352 18.35 22.76 -4.39
N SER A 353 17.17 22.61 -3.81
CA SER A 353 15.89 22.95 -4.46
C SER A 353 15.55 24.44 -4.44
N GLY A 354 16.22 25.20 -3.59
CA GLY A 354 16.02 26.63 -3.50
C GLY A 354 16.69 27.22 -2.27
N PHE A 355 16.43 28.50 -2.07
CA PHE A 355 16.96 29.28 -0.98
C PHE A 355 15.81 29.96 -0.26
N THR A 356 15.93 30.07 1.06
CA THR A 356 14.96 30.80 1.89
C THR A 356 15.69 31.89 2.68
N GLY A 357 14.96 32.89 3.13
CA GLY A 357 15.52 34.07 3.78
C GLY A 357 14.70 35.34 3.51
N TYR A 358 15.19 36.51 3.92
CA TYR A 358 14.56 37.80 3.60
C TYR A 358 14.89 38.30 2.19
N LEU A 359 15.73 37.58 1.45
CA LEU A 359 16.21 37.99 0.12
C LEU A 359 15.58 37.11 -0.96
N THR A 360 15.01 37.76 -1.96
CA THR A 360 14.70 37.09 -3.23
C THR A 360 15.99 36.99 -4.02
N LEU A 361 16.55 35.78 -4.12
CA LEU A 361 17.70 35.54 -4.98
C LEU A 361 17.24 35.55 -6.44
N ARG A 362 17.96 36.30 -7.28
CA ARG A 362 17.73 36.39 -8.73
C ARG A 362 18.96 35.90 -9.46
N GLY A 363 18.78 35.45 -10.71
CA GLY A 363 19.88 35.07 -11.59
C GLY A 363 20.19 33.57 -11.64
N PHE A 364 19.58 32.75 -10.77
CA PHE A 364 19.63 31.30 -10.93
C PHE A 364 18.61 30.87 -11.98
N ARG A 365 19.10 30.36 -13.11
CA ARG A 365 18.26 29.84 -14.19
C ARG A 365 17.90 28.36 -14.01
N GLU A 366 18.64 27.64 -13.16
CA GLU A 366 18.65 26.18 -13.13
C GLU A 366 18.60 25.63 -11.69
N LEU A 367 17.44 25.75 -11.04
CA LEU A 367 17.16 24.96 -9.83
C LEU A 367 16.44 23.66 -10.23
N PRO A 368 16.73 22.53 -9.56
CA PRO A 368 17.65 22.40 -8.42
C PRO A 368 19.13 22.21 -8.82
N PHE A 369 20.05 22.69 -7.99
CA PHE A 369 21.47 22.31 -8.12
C PHE A 369 21.67 20.88 -7.66
N ARG A 370 22.28 20.03 -8.49
CA ARG A 370 22.48 18.60 -8.18
C ARG A 370 23.87 18.33 -7.61
N ASN A 371 23.95 17.37 -6.69
CA ASN A 371 25.21 16.86 -6.14
C ASN A 371 26.15 17.94 -5.56
N ALA A 372 25.58 18.97 -4.94
CA ALA A 372 26.34 19.99 -4.25
C ALA A 372 27.06 19.36 -3.03
N THR A 373 28.33 19.71 -2.84
CA THR A 373 29.10 19.34 -1.63
C THR A 373 29.04 20.42 -0.54
N GLY A 374 28.49 21.57 -0.89
CA GLY A 374 28.30 22.70 0.00
C GLY A 374 27.92 23.96 -0.77
N VAL A 375 27.37 24.92 -0.06
CA VAL A 375 26.99 26.24 -0.56
C VAL A 375 27.69 27.28 0.31
N ILE A 376 28.39 28.23 -0.31
CA ILE A 376 29.02 29.34 0.40
C ILE A 376 28.15 30.57 0.23
N VAL A 377 27.72 31.15 1.34
CA VAL A 377 26.95 32.40 1.41
C VAL A 377 27.88 33.50 1.94
N PHE A 378 27.82 34.69 1.34
CA PHE A 378 28.64 35.86 1.68
C PHE A 378 27.78 37.00 2.25
#